data_AF-A0A924JTL6-F1
#
_entry.id   AF-A0A924JTL6-F1
#
_cell.length_a   1.000
_cell.length_b   1.000
_cell.length_c   1.000
_cell.angle_alpha   90.00
_cell.angle_beta   90.00
_cell.angle_gamma   90.00
#
_symmetry.space_group_name_H-M   'P 1'
#
loop_
_entity.id
_entity.type
_entity.pdbx_description
1 polymer ?
#
loop_
_entity_poly.entity_id
_entity_poly.type
_entity_poly.pdbx_seq_one_letter_code
_entity_poly.pdbx_strand_id
1 'polypeptide(L)'
;MKVPATPPSEFTTNPSHLRSFNGRLWRVYRTVGAHAVNWDELRHFGPVAGMRFDPHPLPQSVNPEIGVMYTATDMVTALGEVYQNGREITRAVGGATLVAWDPSRVLTLLDLTTTWPVLNGAAASIMMDDKEHTQAWAHAIHDRARLILDGLYHRSSITNRPMVTLFSRTERHPAFPPRPQFRALLTDSAADPLVSFAAKELSFKVS
;
A
#
# COMPACT_ATOMS: atom_id res chain seq x y z
N MET A 1 2.93 25.88 13.01
CA MET A 1 3.71 25.31 11.89
C MET A 1 3.42 23.81 11.88
N LYS A 2 2.79 23.30 10.83
CA LYS A 2 2.06 22.02 10.82
C LYS A 2 2.98 20.97 10.15
N VAL A 3 3.93 20.43 10.90
CA VAL A 3 4.92 19.40 10.47
C VAL A 3 5.99 19.86 9.47
N PRO A 4 7.28 19.50 9.66
CA PRO A 4 8.30 19.70 8.64
C PRO A 4 8.08 18.77 7.44
N ALA A 5 8.11 19.33 6.23
CA ALA A 5 8.12 18.56 4.98
C ALA A 5 9.33 17.60 4.90
N THR A 6 10.43 18.00 5.53
CA THR A 6 11.71 17.28 5.51
C THR A 6 11.82 16.36 6.73
N PRO A 7 11.90 15.03 6.54
CA PRO A 7 12.22 14.11 7.62
C PRO A 7 13.57 14.48 8.27
N PRO A 8 13.74 14.30 9.59
CA PRO A 8 15.03 14.52 10.26
C PRO A 8 16.12 13.62 9.66
N SER A 9 17.41 13.89 9.90
CA SER A 9 18.52 13.05 9.38
C SER A 9 18.57 11.65 10.00
N GLU A 10 18.10 11.50 11.24
CA GLU A 10 18.10 10.26 12.00
C GLU A 10 16.70 9.94 12.49
N PHE A 11 16.40 8.64 12.63
CA PHE A 11 15.13 8.18 13.20
C PHE A 11 15.32 7.47 14.53
N THR A 12 14.53 7.88 15.53
CA THR A 12 14.39 7.14 16.77
C THR A 12 13.34 6.04 16.59
N THR A 13 13.81 4.80 16.48
CA THR A 13 12.94 3.61 16.34
C THR A 13 13.25 2.63 17.46
N ASN A 14 12.21 2.13 18.12
CA ASN A 14 12.33 1.07 19.12
C ASN A 14 11.36 -0.08 18.74
N PRO A 15 11.47 -1.26 19.37
CA PRO A 15 10.64 -2.42 19.02
C PRO A 15 9.13 -2.18 19.08
N SER A 16 8.64 -1.26 19.92
CA SER A 16 7.20 -0.95 20.01
C SER A 16 6.65 -0.18 18.80
N HIS A 17 7.54 0.41 18.00
CA HIS A 17 7.19 1.08 16.74
C HIS A 17 7.14 0.11 15.56
N LEU A 18 7.56 -1.14 15.77
CA LEU A 18 7.58 -2.18 14.75
C LEU A 18 6.41 -3.13 14.95
N ARG A 19 5.81 -3.55 13.84
CA ARG A 19 4.72 -4.52 13.81
C ARG A 19 5.17 -5.76 13.09
N SER A 20 5.12 -6.90 13.80
CA SER A 20 5.12 -8.22 13.18
C SER A 20 3.76 -8.46 12.54
N PHE A 21 3.73 -8.73 11.24
CA PHE A 21 2.49 -8.88 10.48
C PHE A 21 2.50 -10.15 9.63
N ASN A 22 1.51 -11.01 9.82
CA ASN A 22 1.24 -12.21 9.03
C ASN A 22 -0.23 -12.31 8.61
N GLY A 23 -0.96 -11.19 8.70
CA GLY A 23 -2.36 -11.11 8.33
C GLY A 23 -2.56 -11.14 6.81
N ARG A 24 -3.79 -11.36 6.39
CA ARG A 24 -4.18 -11.34 4.98
C ARG A 24 -4.01 -9.94 4.38
N LEU A 25 -3.46 -9.89 3.18
CA LEU A 25 -3.35 -8.71 2.34
C LEU A 25 -4.29 -8.82 1.15
N TRP A 26 -4.85 -7.68 0.75
CA TRP A 26 -5.75 -7.53 -0.38
C TRP A 26 -5.24 -6.45 -1.33
N ARG A 27 -5.35 -6.68 -2.63
CA ARG A 27 -5.00 -5.72 -3.69
C ARG A 27 -5.96 -5.85 -4.86
N VAL A 28 -6.21 -4.73 -5.54
CA VAL A 28 -6.75 -4.73 -6.90
C VAL A 28 -5.62 -4.36 -7.85
N TYR A 29 -5.44 -5.15 -8.91
CA TYR A 29 -4.44 -4.91 -9.94
C TYR A 29 -5.04 -5.08 -11.33
N ARG A 30 -4.35 -4.57 -12.35
CA ARG A 30 -4.77 -4.66 -13.75
C ARG A 30 -3.94 -5.74 -14.43
N THR A 31 -4.62 -6.62 -15.17
CA THR A 31 -4.00 -7.72 -15.93
C THR A 31 -3.87 -7.38 -17.42
N VAL A 32 -4.48 -6.28 -17.87
CA VAL A 32 -4.48 -5.82 -19.26
C VAL A 32 -4.15 -4.33 -19.33
N GLY A 33 -3.43 -3.92 -20.37
CA GLY A 33 -3.09 -2.52 -20.67
C GLY A 33 -1.61 -2.19 -20.40
N ALA A 34 -1.26 -0.91 -20.53
CA ALA A 34 0.12 -0.42 -20.48
C ALA A 34 0.83 -0.61 -19.11
N HIS A 35 0.06 -0.90 -18.06
CA HIS A 35 0.55 -1.11 -16.69
C HIS A 35 0.06 -2.44 -16.12
N ALA A 36 -0.13 -3.44 -16.99
CA ALA A 36 -0.39 -4.80 -16.55
C ALA A 36 0.79 -5.31 -15.72
N VAL A 37 0.50 -5.91 -14.57
CA VAL A 37 1.49 -6.43 -13.62
C VAL A 37 1.03 -7.75 -13.06
N ASN A 38 1.96 -8.55 -12.53
CA ASN A 38 1.58 -9.69 -11.72
C ASN A 38 1.08 -9.26 -10.33
N TRP A 39 0.34 -10.15 -9.67
CA TRP A 39 -0.27 -9.85 -8.38
C TRP A 39 0.78 -9.64 -7.27
N ASP A 40 1.89 -10.36 -7.37
CA ASP A 40 3.06 -10.43 -6.49
C ASP A 40 4.23 -9.53 -6.96
N GLU A 41 3.98 -8.63 -7.92
CA GLU A 41 5.01 -7.74 -8.47
C GLU A 41 4.92 -6.33 -7.87
N LEU A 42 6.05 -5.83 -7.36
CA LEU A 42 6.17 -4.45 -6.90
C LEU A 42 6.33 -3.51 -8.10
N ARG A 43 5.86 -2.28 -7.94
CA ARG A 43 6.10 -1.22 -8.92
C ARG A 43 7.48 -0.62 -8.70
N HIS A 44 8.33 -0.67 -9.73
CA HIS A 44 9.70 -0.10 -9.74
C HIS A 44 9.83 1.22 -10.51
N PHE A 45 8.72 1.88 -10.82
CA PHE A 45 8.71 3.19 -11.48
C PHE A 45 8.04 4.20 -10.57
N GLY A 46 8.70 5.30 -10.22
CA GLY A 46 8.15 6.32 -9.33
C GLY A 46 9.11 7.49 -9.09
N PRO A 47 8.72 8.46 -8.24
CA PRO A 47 7.46 8.48 -7.50
C PRO A 47 6.28 8.81 -8.41
N VAL A 48 5.12 8.18 -8.18
CA VAL A 48 3.90 8.48 -8.94
C VAL A 48 3.13 9.60 -8.27
N ALA A 49 2.93 10.70 -9.00
CA ALA A 49 2.05 11.78 -8.57
C ALA A 49 0.65 11.22 -8.26
N GLY A 50 0.17 11.42 -7.04
CA GLY A 50 -1.12 10.86 -6.60
C GLY A 50 -1.02 9.67 -5.63
N MET A 51 0.15 9.08 -5.44
CA MET A 51 0.33 7.97 -4.50
C MET A 51 0.94 8.45 -3.17
N ARG A 52 0.34 8.09 -2.03
CA ARG A 52 0.98 8.31 -0.73
C ARG A 52 2.05 7.27 -0.49
N PHE A 53 3.06 7.64 0.31
CA PHE A 53 4.11 6.73 0.76
C PHE A 53 4.84 5.99 -0.38
N ASP A 54 5.03 6.65 -1.52
CA ASP A 54 5.91 6.15 -2.58
C ASP A 54 7.39 6.39 -2.18
N PRO A 55 8.24 5.36 -2.08
CA PRO A 55 9.61 5.50 -1.60
C PRO A 55 10.61 5.96 -2.68
N HIS A 56 10.19 6.10 -3.94
CA HIS A 56 11.09 6.48 -5.02
C HIS A 56 11.57 7.94 -4.86
N PRO A 57 12.87 8.22 -5.11
CA PRO A 57 13.39 9.58 -5.11
C PRO A 57 12.90 10.37 -6.34
N LEU A 58 12.90 11.69 -6.22
CA LEU A 58 12.84 12.56 -7.40
C LEU A 58 14.20 12.58 -8.12
N PRO A 59 14.24 12.73 -9.45
CA PRO A 59 13.09 12.80 -10.37
C PRO A 59 12.46 11.42 -10.65
N GLN A 60 11.21 11.43 -11.13
CA GLN A 60 10.49 10.21 -11.49
C GLN A 60 11.25 9.38 -12.52
N SER A 61 11.52 8.12 -12.18
CA SER A 61 12.32 7.20 -13.01
C SER A 61 12.04 5.74 -12.66
N VAL A 62 12.53 4.82 -13.49
CA VAL A 62 12.59 3.40 -13.17
C VAL A 62 13.78 3.15 -12.25
N ASN A 63 13.57 2.45 -11.15
CA ASN A 63 14.61 2.04 -10.21
C ASN A 63 14.39 0.58 -9.75
N PRO A 64 15.21 -0.38 -10.24
CA PRO A 64 15.09 -1.79 -9.87
C PRO A 64 15.29 -2.07 -8.37
N GLU A 65 16.00 -1.21 -7.64
CA GLU A 65 16.28 -1.41 -6.21
C GLU A 65 15.14 -0.93 -5.30
N ILE A 66 14.24 -0.10 -5.84
CA ILE A 66 13.12 0.51 -5.12
C ILE A 66 11.82 0.00 -5.72
N GLY A 67 11.17 -0.89 -5.00
CA GLY A 67 9.85 -1.41 -5.34
C GLY A 67 8.82 -0.94 -4.31
N VAL A 68 7.58 -0.72 -4.75
CA VAL A 68 6.45 -0.44 -3.85
C VAL A 68 5.18 -1.18 -4.26
N MET A 69 4.46 -1.74 -3.29
CA MET A 69 3.12 -2.31 -3.48
C MET A 69 2.16 -1.81 -2.40
N TYR A 70 1.00 -1.31 -2.83
CA TYR A 70 -0.07 -0.90 -1.93
C TYR A 70 -1.06 -2.04 -1.72
N THR A 71 -1.34 -2.33 -0.46
CA THR A 71 -2.25 -3.39 -0.04
C THR A 71 -3.13 -2.92 1.10
N ALA A 72 -4.29 -3.54 1.25
CA ALA A 72 -5.17 -3.34 2.39
C ALA A 72 -5.26 -4.61 3.23
N THR A 73 -5.68 -4.48 4.49
CA THR A 73 -5.93 -5.63 5.37
C THR A 73 -7.33 -6.24 5.17
N ASP A 74 -8.20 -5.56 4.43
CA ASP A 74 -9.49 -6.04 4.01
C ASP A 74 -9.83 -5.62 2.57
N MET A 75 -10.71 -6.40 1.96
CA MET A 75 -11.15 -6.22 0.59
C MET A 75 -11.85 -4.88 0.35
N VAL A 76 -12.64 -4.39 1.30
CA VAL A 76 -13.45 -3.18 1.11
C VAL A 76 -12.54 -1.97 1.01
N THR A 77 -11.51 -1.90 1.86
CA THR A 77 -10.47 -0.89 1.74
C THR A 77 -9.67 -1.02 0.44
N ALA A 78 -9.34 -2.24 -0.01
CA ALA A 78 -8.65 -2.43 -1.30
C ALA A 78 -9.46 -1.86 -2.48
N LEU A 79 -10.75 -2.19 -2.56
CA LEU A 79 -11.66 -1.66 -3.59
C LEU A 79 -11.87 -0.14 -3.42
N GLY A 80 -12.06 0.32 -2.19
CA GLY A 80 -12.26 1.73 -1.87
C GLY A 80 -11.11 2.60 -2.31
N GLU A 81 -9.87 2.19 -2.04
CA GLU A 81 -8.67 2.94 -2.44
C GLU A 81 -8.50 3.00 -3.96
N VAL A 82 -8.78 1.91 -4.69
CA VAL A 82 -8.64 1.90 -6.16
C VAL A 82 -9.71 2.74 -6.84
N TYR A 83 -10.94 2.74 -6.32
CA TYR A 83 -12.09 3.39 -6.96
C TYR A 83 -12.52 4.70 -6.29
N GLN A 84 -11.70 5.27 -5.39
CA GLN A 84 -12.04 6.45 -4.59
C GLN A 84 -12.44 7.68 -5.42
N ASN A 85 -11.75 7.94 -6.52
CA ASN A 85 -11.95 9.15 -7.32
C ASN A 85 -13.29 9.13 -8.07
N GLY A 86 -13.67 7.98 -8.64
CA GLY A 86 -14.90 7.83 -9.40
C GLY A 86 -16.12 7.47 -8.53
N ARG A 87 -15.89 6.98 -7.30
CA ARG A 87 -16.93 6.38 -6.43
C ARG A 87 -17.76 5.31 -7.15
N GLU A 88 -17.11 4.60 -8.06
CA GLU A 88 -17.70 3.59 -8.92
C GLU A 88 -16.70 2.47 -9.16
N ILE A 89 -17.10 1.23 -8.86
CA ILE A 89 -16.31 0.02 -9.11
C ILE A 89 -16.54 -0.37 -10.57
N THR A 90 -15.64 0.09 -11.46
CA THR A 90 -15.63 -0.31 -12.88
C THR A 90 -14.93 -1.66 -13.05
N ARG A 91 -15.71 -2.71 -13.30
CA ARG A 91 -15.28 -4.11 -13.27
C ARG A 91 -14.51 -4.51 -14.53
N ALA A 92 -14.94 -4.04 -15.70
CA ALA A 92 -14.42 -4.47 -17.00
C ALA A 92 -13.10 -3.79 -17.40
N VAL A 93 -12.71 -2.69 -16.77
CA VAL A 93 -11.56 -1.88 -17.19
C VAL A 93 -10.25 -2.64 -16.92
N GLY A 94 -9.39 -2.80 -17.94
CA GLY A 94 -8.00 -3.28 -17.79
C GLY A 94 -7.85 -4.65 -17.11
N GLY A 95 -8.85 -5.53 -17.18
CA GLY A 95 -8.84 -6.82 -16.49
C GLY A 95 -8.64 -6.67 -14.98
N ALA A 96 -9.43 -5.79 -14.37
CA ALA A 96 -9.40 -5.53 -12.93
C ALA A 96 -9.51 -6.85 -12.16
N THR A 97 -8.53 -7.16 -11.33
CA THR A 97 -8.48 -8.42 -10.60
C THR A 97 -8.31 -8.14 -9.12
N LEU A 98 -9.18 -8.72 -8.30
CA LEU A 98 -9.06 -8.73 -6.85
C LEU A 98 -8.26 -9.96 -6.45
N VAL A 99 -7.25 -9.76 -5.61
CA VAL A 99 -6.41 -10.83 -5.07
C VAL A 99 -6.28 -10.70 -3.57
N ALA A 100 -6.23 -11.84 -2.88
CA ALA A 100 -5.91 -11.91 -1.47
C ALA A 100 -4.84 -12.97 -1.21
N TRP A 101 -3.90 -12.64 -0.33
CA TRP A 101 -2.88 -13.59 0.09
C TRP A 101 -2.45 -13.40 1.54
N ASP A 102 -1.95 -14.48 2.13
CA ASP A 102 -1.26 -14.42 3.41
C ASP A 102 0.26 -14.47 3.14
N PRO A 103 1.08 -13.57 3.73
CA PRO A 103 2.53 -13.57 3.52
C PRO A 103 3.18 -14.92 3.87
N SER A 104 4.17 -15.36 3.08
CA SER A 104 4.87 -16.64 3.30
C SER A 104 5.81 -16.63 4.51
N ARG A 105 6.06 -15.45 5.08
CA ARG A 105 6.77 -15.21 6.34
C ARG A 105 6.17 -14.01 7.06
N VAL A 106 6.48 -13.89 8.35
CA VAL A 106 6.16 -12.67 9.11
C VAL A 106 6.88 -11.47 8.48
N LEU A 107 6.13 -10.40 8.25
CA LEU A 107 6.62 -9.10 7.79
C LEU A 107 6.98 -8.24 8.99
N THR A 108 8.06 -7.46 8.87
CA THR A 108 8.43 -6.41 9.81
C THR A 108 8.04 -5.06 9.22
N LEU A 109 6.97 -4.45 9.76
CA LEU A 109 6.44 -3.18 9.28
C LEU A 109 6.72 -2.06 10.27
N LEU A 110 7.05 -0.86 9.78
CA LEU A 110 7.02 0.33 10.63
C LEU A 110 5.58 0.77 10.83
N ASP A 111 5.15 0.87 12.09
CA ASP A 111 3.77 1.21 12.45
C ASP A 111 3.60 2.72 12.66
N LEU A 112 3.07 3.38 11.62
CA LEU A 112 2.80 4.82 11.63
C LEU A 112 1.58 5.20 12.45
N THR A 113 0.85 4.23 13.01
CA THR A 113 -0.27 4.47 13.93
C THR A 113 0.17 4.57 15.40
N THR A 114 1.45 4.30 15.66
CA THR A 114 2.08 4.49 16.98
C THR A 114 2.52 5.94 17.18
N THR A 115 3.27 6.21 18.26
CA THR A 115 3.90 7.51 18.52
C THR A 115 5.15 7.76 17.66
N TRP A 116 5.59 6.80 16.83
CA TRP A 116 6.79 6.94 15.99
C TRP A 116 6.82 8.23 15.17
N PRO A 117 5.74 8.66 14.48
CA PRO A 117 5.76 9.91 13.72
C PRO A 117 6.12 11.11 14.61
N VAL A 118 5.46 11.24 15.76
CA VAL A 118 5.65 12.36 16.69
C VAL A 118 7.06 12.38 17.26
N LEU A 119 7.59 11.23 17.65
CA LEU A 119 8.96 11.10 18.16
C LEU A 119 10.02 11.51 17.13
N ASN A 120 9.70 11.42 15.84
CA ASN A 120 10.58 11.78 14.74
C ASN A 120 10.26 13.17 14.15
N GLY A 121 9.41 13.95 14.80
CA GLY A 121 9.09 15.32 14.38
C GLY A 121 7.98 15.44 13.32
N ALA A 122 7.34 14.33 12.94
CA ALA A 122 6.12 14.34 12.14
C ALA A 122 4.87 14.61 13.01
N ALA A 123 3.73 14.96 12.42
CA ALA A 123 2.46 14.88 13.15
C ALA A 123 1.97 13.42 13.20
N ALA A 124 1.17 13.11 14.23
CA ALA A 124 0.40 11.88 14.30
C ALA A 124 -0.52 11.67 13.07
N SER A 125 -0.87 12.76 12.37
CA SER A 125 -1.70 12.73 11.17
C SER A 125 -0.91 12.59 9.86
N ILE A 126 0.40 12.27 9.88
CA ILE A 126 1.25 12.13 8.68
C ILE A 126 0.61 11.29 7.56
N MET A 127 -0.14 10.27 7.93
CA MET A 127 -0.84 9.37 7.01
C MET A 127 -2.02 10.01 6.26
N MET A 128 -2.42 11.22 6.66
CA MET A 128 -3.43 12.05 5.99
C MET A 128 -2.84 13.28 5.32
N ASP A 129 -1.52 13.46 5.39
CA ASP A 129 -0.83 14.62 4.85
C ASP A 129 -0.91 14.65 3.31
N ASP A 130 -0.43 15.76 2.74
CA ASP A 130 -0.25 15.83 1.30
C ASP A 130 0.75 14.77 0.82
N LYS A 131 0.62 14.47 -0.48
CA LYS A 131 1.28 13.31 -1.07
C LYS A 131 2.78 13.52 -1.13
N GLU A 132 3.22 14.75 -1.40
CA GLU A 132 4.64 15.11 -1.46
C GLU A 132 5.32 14.87 -0.10
N HIS A 133 4.70 15.28 1.00
CA HIS A 133 5.19 14.98 2.34
C HIS A 133 5.24 13.47 2.61
N THR A 134 4.15 12.74 2.35
CA THR A 134 4.16 11.28 2.61
C THR A 134 5.20 10.53 1.76
N GLN A 135 5.49 11.01 0.54
CA GLN A 135 6.53 10.47 -0.33
C GLN A 135 7.93 10.78 0.21
N ALA A 136 8.19 12.03 0.61
CA ALA A 136 9.47 12.40 1.23
C ALA A 136 9.77 11.54 2.48
N TRP A 137 8.75 11.32 3.32
CA TRP A 137 8.86 10.44 4.48
C TRP A 137 9.08 8.97 4.10
N ALA A 138 8.32 8.42 3.15
CA ALA A 138 8.52 7.05 2.70
C ALA A 138 9.90 6.82 2.07
N HIS A 139 10.39 7.79 1.30
CA HIS A 139 11.74 7.76 0.73
C HIS A 139 12.80 7.69 1.84
N ALA A 140 12.74 8.59 2.82
CA ALA A 140 13.69 8.60 3.93
C ALA A 140 13.61 7.32 4.79
N ILE A 141 12.41 6.79 5.05
CA ILE A 141 12.23 5.53 5.79
C ILE A 141 12.82 4.37 4.99
N HIS A 142 12.49 4.26 3.70
CA HIS A 142 13.01 3.21 2.83
C HIS A 142 14.53 3.26 2.79
N ASP A 143 15.14 4.41 2.46
CA ASP A 143 16.59 4.56 2.33
C ASP A 143 17.35 4.06 3.56
N ARG A 144 16.89 4.47 4.75
CA ARG A 144 17.56 4.17 6.02
C ARG A 144 17.28 2.79 6.58
N ALA A 145 16.13 2.21 6.24
CA ALA A 145 15.64 0.98 6.86
C ALA A 145 15.36 -0.16 5.85
N ARG A 146 15.79 -0.03 4.59
CA ARG A 146 15.64 -1.04 3.51
C ARG A 146 16.18 -2.43 3.85
N LEU A 147 17.09 -2.51 4.82
CA LEU A 147 17.71 -3.75 5.30
C LEU A 147 16.97 -4.40 6.46
N ILE A 148 15.89 -3.80 6.98
CA ILE A 148 15.15 -4.33 8.12
C ILE A 148 13.63 -4.30 7.94
N LEU A 149 13.09 -3.30 7.22
CA LEU A 149 11.64 -3.13 7.04
C LEU A 149 11.16 -3.74 5.74
N ASP A 150 10.05 -4.46 5.82
CA ASP A 150 9.28 -4.95 4.69
C ASP A 150 8.31 -3.90 4.15
N GLY A 151 8.06 -2.84 4.93
CA GLY A 151 7.09 -1.82 4.55
C GLY A 151 6.59 -0.98 5.72
N LEU A 152 5.43 -0.36 5.49
CA LEU A 152 4.74 0.52 6.41
C LEU A 152 3.37 -0.05 6.75
N TYR A 153 2.96 0.08 8.02
CA TYR A 153 1.58 -0.12 8.47
C TYR A 153 0.98 1.26 8.77
N HIS A 154 -0.10 1.60 8.06
CA HIS A 154 -0.77 2.90 8.18
C HIS A 154 -2.28 2.74 8.01
N ARG A 155 -3.05 3.83 8.00
CA ARG A 155 -4.49 3.78 7.69
C ARG A 155 -4.80 4.36 6.31
N SER A 156 -5.88 3.86 5.75
CA SER A 156 -6.56 4.39 4.56
C SER A 156 -7.17 5.77 4.85
N SER A 157 -7.03 6.72 3.92
CA SER A 157 -7.74 8.00 4.01
C SER A 157 -9.22 7.90 3.64
N ILE A 158 -9.65 6.76 3.07
CA ILE A 158 -11.03 6.51 2.64
C ILE A 158 -11.83 5.81 3.73
N THR A 159 -11.24 4.82 4.38
CA THR A 159 -11.95 3.93 5.32
C THR A 159 -11.45 4.03 6.75
N ASN A 160 -10.33 4.72 7.00
CA ASN A 160 -9.63 4.74 8.28
C ASN A 160 -9.26 3.33 8.81
N ARG A 161 -9.28 2.31 7.93
CA ARG A 161 -8.88 0.94 8.20
C ARG A 161 -7.40 0.71 7.88
N PRO A 162 -6.79 -0.35 8.43
CA PRO A 162 -5.38 -0.60 8.22
C PRO A 162 -5.03 -0.96 6.77
N MET A 163 -3.89 -0.41 6.34
CA MET A 163 -3.24 -0.66 5.06
C MET A 163 -1.78 -1.01 5.30
N VAL A 164 -1.22 -1.73 4.34
CA VAL A 164 0.19 -2.08 4.31
C VAL A 164 0.79 -1.64 2.98
N THR A 165 1.83 -0.82 3.04
CA THR A 165 2.65 -0.47 1.88
C THR A 165 3.93 -1.30 1.95
N LEU A 166 4.12 -2.23 1.01
CA LEU A 166 5.29 -3.11 0.94
C LEU A 166 6.43 -2.44 0.17
N PHE A 167 7.67 -2.71 0.57
CA PHE A 167 8.91 -2.24 -0.05
C PHE A 167 9.77 -3.40 -0.59
N SER A 168 10.80 -3.11 -1.39
CA SER A 168 11.62 -4.11 -2.11
C SER A 168 12.29 -5.19 -1.26
N ARG A 169 12.30 -5.05 0.08
CA ARG A 169 12.74 -6.14 0.97
C ARG A 169 11.86 -7.39 0.81
N THR A 170 10.57 -7.25 0.47
CA THR A 170 9.69 -8.41 0.26
C THR A 170 10.06 -9.24 -0.96
N GLU A 171 10.82 -8.69 -1.91
CA GLU A 171 11.38 -9.41 -3.05
C GLU A 171 12.76 -10.00 -2.72
N ARG A 172 13.64 -9.22 -2.09
CA ARG A 172 14.98 -9.68 -1.64
C ARG A 172 14.91 -10.81 -0.61
N HIS A 173 13.91 -10.75 0.27
CA HIS A 173 13.55 -11.80 1.20
C HIS A 173 12.11 -12.22 0.89
N PRO A 174 11.91 -13.16 -0.05
CA PRO A 174 10.61 -13.49 -0.62
C PRO A 174 9.53 -13.64 0.45
N ALA A 175 8.48 -12.83 0.35
CA ALA A 175 7.33 -12.85 1.26
C ALA A 175 6.00 -13.18 0.57
N PHE A 176 6.02 -13.37 -0.75
CA PHE A 176 4.86 -13.81 -1.52
C PHE A 176 4.76 -15.34 -1.50
N PRO A 177 3.57 -15.92 -1.26
CA PRO A 177 3.36 -17.34 -1.41
C PRO A 177 3.40 -17.75 -2.90
N PRO A 178 3.67 -19.03 -3.23
CA PRO A 178 3.68 -19.49 -4.63
C PRO A 178 2.35 -19.31 -5.38
N ARG A 179 1.24 -19.22 -4.65
CA ARG A 179 -0.11 -18.95 -5.18
C ARG A 179 -0.91 -18.12 -4.17
N PRO A 180 -1.78 -17.21 -4.62
CA PRO A 180 -2.68 -16.49 -3.75
C PRO A 180 -3.82 -17.40 -3.25
N GLN A 181 -4.34 -17.08 -2.07
CA GLN A 181 -5.48 -17.75 -1.44
C GLN A 181 -6.79 -17.44 -2.16
N PHE A 182 -6.88 -16.25 -2.77
CA PHE A 182 -8.02 -15.83 -3.56
C PHE A 182 -7.56 -14.98 -4.75
N ARG A 183 -8.16 -15.20 -5.91
CA ARG A 183 -8.00 -14.35 -7.10
C ARG A 183 -9.26 -14.44 -7.95
N ALA A 184 -9.84 -13.31 -8.32
CA ALA A 184 -10.96 -13.25 -9.26
C ALA A 184 -10.86 -11.99 -10.12
N LEU A 185 -11.13 -12.12 -11.43
CA LEU A 185 -11.43 -10.93 -12.22
C LEU A 185 -12.70 -10.31 -11.65
N LEU A 186 -12.75 -8.99 -11.59
CA LEU A 186 -13.93 -8.31 -11.08
C LEU A 186 -15.14 -8.59 -11.95
N THR A 187 -14.99 -8.96 -13.22
CA THR A 187 -16.09 -9.37 -14.11
C THR A 187 -16.61 -10.78 -13.86
N ASP A 188 -15.87 -11.62 -13.13
CA ASP A 188 -16.29 -13.00 -12.86
C ASP A 188 -17.37 -13.03 -11.79
N SER A 189 -18.27 -14.02 -11.87
CA SER A 189 -19.34 -14.21 -10.89
C SER A 189 -18.82 -14.48 -9.47
N ALA A 190 -17.60 -15.03 -9.37
CA ALA A 190 -16.92 -15.22 -8.08
C ALA A 190 -16.65 -13.89 -7.33
N ALA A 191 -16.59 -12.76 -8.04
CA ALA A 191 -16.41 -11.44 -7.46
C ALA A 191 -17.72 -10.72 -7.11
N ASP A 192 -18.88 -11.19 -7.59
CA ASP A 192 -20.18 -10.54 -7.38
C ASP A 192 -20.51 -10.24 -5.91
N PRO A 193 -20.47 -11.21 -4.97
CA PRO A 193 -20.82 -10.94 -3.57
C PRO A 193 -19.85 -9.96 -2.92
N LEU A 194 -18.57 -10.04 -3.30
CA LEU A 194 -17.47 -9.22 -2.79
C LEU A 194 -17.61 -7.75 -3.23
N VAL A 195 -17.82 -7.53 -4.53
CA VAL A 195 -18.06 -6.21 -5.12
C VAL A 195 -19.35 -5.61 -4.57
N SER A 196 -20.43 -6.40 -4.51
CA SER A 196 -21.73 -5.93 -3.99
C SER A 196 -21.64 -5.49 -2.53
N PHE A 197 -20.91 -6.25 -1.70
CA PHE A 197 -20.70 -5.91 -0.30
C PHE A 197 -19.91 -4.61 -0.16
N ALA A 198 -18.77 -4.48 -0.87
CA ALA A 198 -17.94 -3.28 -0.82
C ALA A 198 -18.68 -2.04 -1.35
N ALA A 199 -19.42 -2.18 -2.44
CA ALA A 199 -20.21 -1.09 -3.02
C ALA A 199 -21.28 -0.57 -2.05
N LYS A 200 -21.98 -1.49 -1.36
CA LYS A 200 -22.95 -1.14 -0.33
C LYS A 200 -22.29 -0.42 0.85
N GLU A 201 -21.17 -0.95 1.35
CA GLU A 201 -20.48 -0.39 2.52
C GLU A 201 -19.89 1.01 2.24
N LEU A 202 -19.35 1.23 1.03
CA LEU A 202 -18.74 2.51 0.62
C LEU A 202 -19.73 3.49 -0.02
N SER A 203 -20.96 3.06 -0.27
CA SER A 203 -21.94 3.77 -1.10
C SER A 203 -21.36 4.15 -2.47
N PHE A 204 -20.76 3.17 -3.14
CA PHE A 204 -20.21 3.28 -4.50
C PHE A 204 -21.16 2.64 -5.52
N LYS A 205 -21.11 3.11 -6.77
CA LYS A 205 -21.78 2.47 -7.90
C LYS A 205 -20.98 1.25 -8.38
N VAL A 206 -21.62 0.40 -9.18
CA VAL A 206 -20.98 -0.75 -9.84
C VAL A 206 -21.34 -0.71 -11.32
N SER A 207 -20.34 -0.89 -12.19
CA SER A 207 -20.49 -1.01 -13.64
C SER A 207 -19.52 -2.00 -14.28
#